data_AF-A0A2D5G6J6-F1
#
_entry.id   AF-A0A2D5G6J6-F1
#
_cell.length_a   1.000
_cell.length_b   1.000
_cell.length_c   1.000
_cell.angle_alpha   90.00
_cell.angle_beta   90.00
_cell.angle_gamma   90.00
#
_symmetry.space_group_name_H-M   'P 1'
#
loop_
_entity.id
_entity.type
_entity.pdbx_description
1 polymer ?
#
loop_
_entity_poly.entity_id
_entity_poly.type
_entity_poly.pdbx_seq_one_letter_code
_entity_poly.pdbx_strand_id
1 'polypeptide(L)'
;MNFQAHLQGGLVAGSIAVGVALGTGYAEWQSDAWQRFLNQPLDFGQPISLLLGLFVTAVFMALFPDLDTTSVPQRWFFRAMFIMLAILYFQKELDLFCLLAFVTLLPVMHKHRGWTHWKVTPWLVALFLAIIWEYFRVQDTWRDRFSWENVWVALHSSWAFVFACVLGHYTHLLLDSRRIRLLPFIRNKPQHH
;
A
#
# COMPACT_ATOMS: atom_id res chain seq x y z
N MET A 1 1.60 20.36 4.98
CA MET A 1 0.87 19.07 5.01
C MET A 1 0.27 18.90 6.39
N ASN A 2 -1.00 18.48 6.49
CA ASN A 2 -1.65 18.22 7.78
C ASN A 2 -1.53 16.72 8.12
N PHE A 3 -0.39 16.33 8.68
CA PHE A 3 -0.08 14.92 9.00
C PHE A 3 -1.18 14.25 9.83
N GLN A 4 -1.70 14.96 10.84
CA GLN A 4 -2.73 14.42 11.73
C GLN A 4 -4.01 14.10 10.97
N ALA A 5 -4.45 14.98 10.07
CA ALA A 5 -5.63 14.73 9.25
C ALA A 5 -5.45 13.50 8.35
N HIS A 6 -4.31 13.41 7.64
CA HIS A 6 -4.06 12.27 6.73
C HIS A 6 -3.95 10.95 7.51
N LEU A 7 -3.31 10.96 8.67
CA LEU A 7 -3.24 9.80 9.56
C LEU A 7 -4.64 9.38 10.03
N GLN A 8 -5.46 10.33 10.51
CA GLN A 8 -6.84 10.05 10.93
C GLN A 8 -7.69 9.50 9.78
N GLY A 9 -7.58 10.09 8.58
CA GLY A 9 -8.24 9.60 7.37
C GLY A 9 -7.82 8.17 7.01
N GLY A 10 -6.54 7.84 7.17
CA GLY A 10 -6.01 6.49 6.99
C GLY A 10 -6.54 5.50 8.04
N LEU A 11 -6.60 5.88 9.30
CA LEU A 11 -7.14 5.04 10.38
C LEU A 11 -8.62 4.72 10.13
N VAL A 12 -9.42 5.73 9.76
CA VAL A 12 -10.84 5.53 9.40
C VAL A 12 -10.98 4.64 8.18
N ALA A 13 -10.20 4.89 7.12
CA ALA A 13 -10.18 4.05 5.92
C ALA A 13 -9.82 2.59 6.25
N GLY A 14 -8.83 2.37 7.10
CA GLY A 14 -8.43 1.03 7.55
C GLY A 14 -9.54 0.31 8.30
N SER A 15 -10.20 0.98 9.23
CA SER A 15 -11.34 0.39 9.96
C SER A 15 -12.50 0.04 9.01
N ILE A 16 -12.78 0.87 8.01
CA ILE A 16 -13.79 0.58 6.99
C ILE A 16 -13.37 -0.63 6.15
N ALA A 17 -12.11 -0.70 5.70
CA ALA A 17 -11.61 -1.83 4.92
C ALA A 17 -11.71 -3.15 5.68
N VAL A 18 -11.35 -3.16 6.96
CA VAL A 18 -11.53 -4.31 7.86
C VAL A 18 -13.00 -4.67 8.01
N GLY A 19 -13.87 -3.70 8.25
CA GLY A 19 -15.31 -3.94 8.38
C GLY A 19 -15.95 -4.52 7.11
N VAL A 20 -15.53 -4.04 5.93
CA VAL A 20 -15.96 -4.59 4.63
C VAL A 20 -15.46 -6.02 4.45
N ALA A 21 -14.20 -6.30 4.77
CA ALA A 21 -13.64 -7.65 4.67
C ALA A 21 -14.38 -8.66 5.57
N LEU A 22 -14.69 -8.26 6.80
CA LEU A 22 -15.51 -9.07 7.72
C LEU A 22 -16.94 -9.25 7.20
N GLY A 23 -17.60 -8.15 6.79
CA GLY A 23 -19.00 -8.17 6.35
C GLY A 23 -19.25 -8.92 5.04
N THR A 24 -18.22 -9.06 4.21
CA THR A 24 -18.28 -9.82 2.94
C THR A 24 -17.82 -11.27 3.08
N GLY A 25 -17.33 -11.68 4.25
CA GLY A 25 -16.75 -13.00 4.46
C GLY A 25 -15.37 -13.20 3.81
N TYR A 26 -14.70 -12.12 3.38
CA TYR A 26 -13.32 -12.18 2.91
C TYR A 26 -12.34 -12.60 4.02
N ALA A 27 -12.65 -12.20 5.25
CA ALA A 27 -11.91 -12.55 6.44
C ALA A 27 -12.88 -12.93 7.56
N GLU A 28 -12.48 -13.87 8.40
CA GLU A 28 -13.25 -14.27 9.57
C GLU A 28 -12.68 -13.64 10.83
N TRP A 29 -13.56 -13.18 11.73
CA TRP A 29 -13.15 -12.74 13.05
C TRP A 29 -12.80 -13.94 13.92
N GLN A 30 -11.57 -13.98 14.43
CA GLN A 30 -11.13 -14.97 15.40
C GLN A 30 -11.10 -14.36 16.80
N SER A 31 -11.92 -14.89 17.71
CA SER A 31 -12.03 -14.39 19.09
C SER A 31 -10.88 -14.85 19.99
N ASP A 32 -10.12 -15.87 19.59
CA ASP A 32 -8.98 -16.42 20.33
C ASP A 32 -7.64 -15.73 19.99
N ALA A 33 -7.69 -14.69 19.15
CA ALA A 33 -6.59 -13.81 18.78
C ALA A 33 -5.63 -13.48 19.92
N TRP A 34 -6.23 -13.02 21.01
CA TRP A 34 -5.53 -12.46 22.14
C TRP A 34 -4.81 -13.56 22.90
N GLN A 35 -5.48 -14.70 23.09
CA GLN A 35 -4.90 -15.88 23.70
C GLN A 35 -3.72 -16.42 22.87
N ARG A 36 -3.85 -16.44 21.53
CA ARG A 36 -2.74 -16.86 20.66
C ARG A 36 -1.54 -15.94 20.78
N PHE A 37 -1.75 -14.63 20.72
CA PHE A 37 -0.67 -13.65 20.88
C PHE A 37 0.03 -13.78 22.25
N LEU A 38 -0.73 -14.01 23.33
CA LEU A 38 -0.15 -14.22 24.66
C LEU A 38 0.69 -15.50 24.74
N ASN A 39 0.28 -16.56 24.06
CA ASN A 39 0.99 -17.84 24.05
C ASN A 39 2.21 -17.83 23.12
N GLN A 40 2.09 -17.16 21.97
CA GLN A 40 3.11 -17.02 20.95
C GLN A 40 3.14 -15.56 20.49
N PRO A 41 3.97 -14.72 21.12
CA PRO A 41 4.09 -13.32 20.74
C PRO A 41 4.40 -13.19 19.25
N LEU A 42 3.66 -12.31 18.57
CA LEU A 42 3.71 -12.06 17.12
C LEU A 42 2.98 -13.09 16.23
N ASP A 43 2.38 -14.14 16.79
CA ASP A 43 1.42 -14.97 16.07
C ASP A 43 -0.02 -14.53 16.37
N PHE A 44 -0.60 -13.80 15.42
CA PHE A 44 -1.99 -13.33 15.51
C PHE A 44 -2.98 -14.30 14.86
N GLY A 45 -2.51 -15.37 14.20
CA GLY A 45 -3.31 -16.21 13.32
C GLY A 45 -3.58 -15.57 11.96
N GLN A 46 -3.87 -16.41 10.95
CA GLN A 46 -3.98 -16.00 9.55
C GLN A 46 -5.04 -14.92 9.30
N PRO A 47 -6.31 -15.04 9.79
CA PRO A 47 -7.32 -14.03 9.48
C PRO A 47 -7.02 -12.67 10.10
N ILE A 48 -6.43 -12.63 11.29
CA ILE A 48 -6.13 -11.36 11.97
C ILE A 48 -4.91 -10.70 11.37
N SER A 49 -3.90 -11.48 11.00
CA SER A 49 -2.76 -10.98 10.23
C SER A 49 -3.23 -10.35 8.91
N LEU A 50 -4.21 -10.97 8.24
CA LEU A 50 -4.84 -10.40 7.04
C LEU A 50 -5.59 -9.10 7.35
N LEU A 51 -6.43 -9.05 8.38
CA LEU A 51 -7.16 -7.84 8.77
C LEU A 51 -6.22 -6.69 9.15
N LEU A 52 -5.16 -6.98 9.91
CA LEU A 52 -4.10 -6.02 10.22
C LEU A 52 -3.40 -5.56 8.95
N GLY A 53 -3.13 -6.46 8.01
CA GLY A 53 -2.58 -6.14 6.70
C GLY A 53 -3.45 -5.17 5.91
N LEU A 54 -4.77 -5.38 5.87
CA LEU A 54 -5.72 -4.46 5.24
C LEU A 54 -5.71 -3.09 5.91
N PHE A 55 -5.74 -3.07 7.24
CA PHE A 55 -5.71 -1.83 8.02
C PHE A 55 -4.44 -1.03 7.75
N VAL A 56 -3.27 -1.67 7.86
CA VAL A 56 -1.96 -1.04 7.64
C VAL A 56 -1.83 -0.58 6.19
N THR A 57 -2.33 -1.34 5.22
CA THR A 57 -2.32 -0.96 3.80
C THR A 57 -3.09 0.35 3.57
N ALA A 58 -4.28 0.48 4.16
CA ALA A 58 -5.06 1.71 4.03
C ALA A 58 -4.37 2.91 4.69
N VAL A 59 -3.81 2.74 5.89
CA VAL A 59 -3.04 3.79 6.58
C VAL A 59 -1.82 4.19 5.76
N PHE A 60 -1.07 3.22 5.26
CA PHE A 60 0.11 3.46 4.44
C PHE A 60 -0.27 4.24 3.17
N MET A 61 -1.31 3.81 2.44
CA MET A 61 -1.74 4.48 1.23
C MET A 61 -2.33 5.87 1.47
N ALA A 62 -2.83 6.16 2.68
CA ALA A 62 -3.22 7.51 3.09
C ALA A 62 -2.03 8.44 3.35
N LEU A 63 -0.85 7.89 3.65
CA LEU A 63 0.39 8.64 3.85
C LEU A 63 1.31 8.58 2.62
N PHE A 64 1.06 7.66 1.70
CA PHE A 64 1.90 7.40 0.52
C PHE A 64 2.11 8.64 -0.36
N PRO A 65 1.09 9.49 -0.64
CA PRO A 65 1.33 10.66 -1.47
C PRO A 65 2.31 11.64 -0.85
N ASP A 66 2.38 11.72 0.49
CA ASP A 66 3.29 12.60 1.22
C ASP A 66 4.76 12.17 1.16
N LEU A 67 5.08 11.01 0.58
CA LEU A 67 6.46 10.55 0.40
C LEU A 67 7.22 11.37 -0.66
N ASP A 68 6.51 12.08 -1.55
CA ASP A 68 7.09 12.95 -2.58
C ASP A 68 7.45 14.36 -2.08
N THR A 69 7.04 14.72 -0.86
CA THR A 69 7.28 16.03 -0.26
C THR A 69 8.01 15.93 1.07
N THR A 70 8.67 17.01 1.48
CA THR A 70 9.38 17.08 2.75
C THR A 70 8.41 16.98 3.92
N SER A 71 8.25 15.78 4.46
CA SER A 71 7.22 15.45 5.45
C SER A 71 7.72 14.49 6.54
N VAL A 72 6.96 14.38 7.63
CA VAL A 72 7.25 13.41 8.70
C VAL A 72 7.12 11.96 8.21
N PRO A 73 6.04 11.56 7.48
CA PRO A 73 5.95 10.24 6.85
C PRO A 73 7.14 9.93 5.95
N GLN A 74 7.54 10.87 5.09
CA GLN A 74 8.69 10.71 4.22
C GLN A 74 9.95 10.37 5.02
N ARG A 75 10.27 11.18 6.05
CA ARG A 75 11.48 10.99 6.86
C ARG A 75 11.55 9.60 7.48
N TRP A 76 10.46 9.12 8.06
CA TRP A 76 10.44 7.81 8.71
C TRP A 76 10.39 6.66 7.70
N PHE A 77 9.67 6.81 6.59
CA PHE A 77 9.64 5.83 5.50
C PHE A 77 11.04 5.57 4.94
N PHE A 78 11.79 6.61 4.55
CA PHE A 78 13.13 6.42 3.98
C PHE A 78 14.15 5.88 4.99
N ARG A 79 14.00 6.19 6.29
CA ARG A 79 14.81 5.56 7.34
C ARG A 79 14.51 4.08 7.49
N ALA A 80 13.23 3.70 7.48
CA ALA A 80 12.81 2.30 7.54
C ALA A 80 13.27 1.53 6.29
N MET A 81 13.13 2.12 5.10
CA MET A 81 13.61 1.53 3.86
C MET A 81 15.14 1.37 3.85
N PHE A 82 15.89 2.34 4.36
CA PHE A 82 17.34 2.21 4.49
C PHE A 82 17.74 1.01 5.38
N ILE A 83 17.07 0.84 6.53
CA ILE A 83 17.29 -0.31 7.41
C ILE A 83 16.89 -1.61 6.70
N MET A 84 15.75 -1.65 6.02
CA MET A 84 15.29 -2.83 5.27
C MET A 84 16.27 -3.23 4.17
N LEU A 85 16.78 -2.26 3.40
CA LEU A 85 17.79 -2.49 2.37
C LEU A 85 19.08 -3.05 2.98
N ALA A 86 19.51 -2.56 4.14
CA ALA A 86 20.66 -3.14 4.85
C ALA A 86 20.40 -4.59 5.25
N ILE A 87 19.22 -4.91 5.78
CA ILE A 87 18.83 -6.28 6.15
C ILE A 87 18.88 -7.21 4.93
N LEU A 88 18.25 -6.82 3.82
CA LEU A 88 18.22 -7.61 2.58
C LEU A 88 19.63 -7.85 2.04
N TYR A 89 20.50 -6.83 2.09
CA TYR A 89 21.89 -6.95 1.68
C TYR A 89 22.65 -7.99 2.52
N PHE A 90 22.53 -7.95 3.85
CA PHE A 90 23.19 -8.92 4.73
C PHE A 90 22.61 -10.33 4.60
N GLN A 91 21.33 -10.46 4.26
CA GLN A 91 20.69 -11.73 3.96
C GLN A 91 21.04 -12.27 2.57
N LYS A 92 21.76 -11.48 1.74
CA LYS A 92 22.12 -11.80 0.35
C LYS A 92 20.91 -11.92 -0.59
N GLU A 93 19.79 -11.32 -0.22
CA GLU A 93 18.56 -11.25 -1.04
C GLU A 93 18.67 -10.11 -2.07
N LEU A 94 19.62 -10.23 -3.00
CA LEU A 94 20.02 -9.15 -3.91
C LEU A 94 18.93 -8.75 -4.90
N ASP A 95 18.07 -9.69 -5.32
CA ASP A 95 16.97 -9.41 -6.24
C ASP A 95 15.91 -8.52 -5.57
N LEU A 96 15.52 -8.86 -4.35
CA LEU A 96 14.60 -8.06 -3.52
C LEU A 96 15.22 -6.72 -3.16
N PHE A 97 16.52 -6.69 -2.83
CA PHE A 97 17.24 -5.44 -2.58
C PHE A 97 17.15 -4.49 -3.77
N CYS A 98 17.48 -4.96 -4.97
CA CYS A 98 17.45 -4.14 -6.19
C CYS A 98 16.05 -3.62 -6.46
N LEU A 99 15.04 -4.50 -6.43
CA LEU A 99 13.64 -4.13 -6.66
C LEU A 99 13.18 -3.08 -5.65
N LEU A 100 13.41 -3.31 -4.36
CA LEU A 100 12.99 -2.40 -3.30
C LEU A 100 13.72 -1.05 -3.38
N ALA A 101 15.00 -1.04 -3.74
CA ALA A 101 15.77 0.18 -3.93
C ALA A 101 15.18 1.04 -5.05
N PHE A 102 14.87 0.44 -6.21
CA PHE A 102 14.24 1.16 -7.32
C PHE A 102 12.86 1.71 -6.94
N VAL A 103 12.00 0.90 -6.32
CA VAL A 103 10.65 1.31 -5.92
C VAL A 103 10.69 2.45 -4.91
N THR A 104 11.62 2.39 -3.95
CA THR A 104 11.80 3.40 -2.90
C THR A 104 12.15 4.77 -3.48
N LEU A 105 12.83 4.84 -4.63
CA LEU A 105 13.21 6.10 -5.27
C LEU A 105 12.03 6.77 -6.02
N LEU A 106 11.02 5.99 -6.47
CA LEU A 106 9.94 6.48 -7.34
C LEU A 106 9.18 7.70 -6.79
N PRO A 107 8.86 7.82 -5.49
CA PRO A 107 8.18 8.99 -4.97
C PRO A 107 9.02 10.27 -5.09
N VAL A 108 10.35 10.18 -5.02
CA VAL A 108 11.26 11.34 -4.96
C VAL A 108 11.71 11.80 -6.36
N MET A 109 11.57 10.94 -7.37
CA MET A 109 12.02 11.24 -8.73
C MET A 109 11.19 12.32 -9.44
N HIS A 110 10.04 12.73 -8.91
CA HIS A 110 9.20 13.76 -9.52
C HIS A 110 9.12 15.04 -8.67
N LYS A 111 8.78 16.16 -9.32
CA LYS A 111 8.60 17.46 -8.63
C LYS A 111 7.41 17.39 -7.68
N HIS A 112 7.39 18.27 -6.67
CA HIS A 112 6.35 18.38 -5.64
C HIS A 112 4.93 18.20 -6.21
N ARG A 113 4.15 17.29 -5.58
CA ARG A 113 2.79 16.86 -6.01
C ARG A 113 2.81 16.12 -7.34
N GLY A 114 3.61 15.06 -7.36
CA GLY A 114 3.86 14.27 -8.54
C GLY A 114 2.77 13.24 -8.86
N TRP A 115 3.20 12.15 -9.49
CA TRP A 115 2.33 11.02 -9.81
C TRP A 115 1.67 10.41 -8.58
N THR A 116 2.29 10.53 -7.40
CA THR A 116 1.74 10.01 -6.14
C THR A 116 0.38 10.64 -5.77
N HIS A 117 0.05 11.81 -6.31
CA HIS A 117 -1.22 12.51 -6.10
C HIS A 117 -2.25 12.27 -7.23
N TRP A 118 -1.95 11.44 -8.22
CA TRP A 118 -2.91 11.12 -9.27
C TRP A 118 -4.00 10.18 -8.76
N LYS A 119 -5.23 10.35 -9.26
CA LYS A 119 -6.37 9.49 -8.89
C LYS A 119 -6.19 8.04 -9.36
N VAL A 120 -5.37 7.81 -10.38
CA VAL A 120 -5.09 6.47 -10.92
C VAL A 120 -3.99 5.74 -10.13
N THR A 121 -3.24 6.43 -9.28
CA THR A 121 -2.10 5.91 -8.54
C THR A 121 -2.37 4.67 -7.72
N PRO A 122 -3.43 4.58 -6.89
CA PRO A 122 -3.65 3.37 -6.09
C PRO A 122 -3.89 2.14 -6.97
N TRP A 123 -4.53 2.31 -8.14
CA TRP A 123 -4.73 1.25 -9.12
C TRP A 123 -3.43 0.83 -9.78
N LEU A 124 -2.56 1.79 -10.13
CA LEU A 124 -1.24 1.50 -10.67
C LEU A 124 -0.36 0.78 -9.64
N VAL A 125 -0.41 1.18 -8.37
CA VAL A 125 0.31 0.50 -7.28
C VAL A 125 -0.21 -0.93 -7.11
N ALA A 126 -1.53 -1.14 -7.08
CA ALA A 126 -2.11 -2.47 -6.98
C ALA A 126 -1.72 -3.38 -8.17
N LEU A 127 -1.80 -2.86 -9.39
CA LEU A 127 -1.39 -3.58 -10.60
C LEU A 127 0.10 -3.92 -10.58
N PHE A 128 0.95 -2.96 -10.18
CA PHE A 128 2.39 -3.16 -10.07
C PHE A 128 2.73 -4.26 -9.06
N LEU A 129 2.09 -4.27 -7.90
CA LEU A 129 2.27 -5.34 -6.90
C LEU A 129 1.82 -6.71 -7.41
N ALA A 130 0.72 -6.78 -8.16
CA ALA A 130 0.26 -8.04 -8.76
C ALA A 130 1.24 -8.56 -9.84
N ILE A 131 1.85 -7.67 -10.63
CA ILE A 131 2.89 -8.04 -11.60
C ILE A 131 4.14 -8.56 -10.88
N ILE A 132 4.57 -7.88 -9.81
CA ILE A 132 5.70 -8.34 -8.99
C ILE A 132 5.43 -9.72 -8.40
N TRP A 133 4.22 -9.94 -7.88
CA TRP A 133 3.84 -11.23 -7.32
C TRP A 133 3.94 -12.35 -8.38
N GLU A 134 3.42 -12.13 -9.58
CA GLU A 134 3.53 -13.10 -10.67
C GLU A 134 4.99 -13.34 -11.09
N TYR A 135 5.80 -12.28 -11.12
CA TYR A 135 7.22 -12.39 -11.42
C TYR A 135 7.93 -13.34 -10.45
N PHE A 136 7.75 -13.17 -9.14
CA PHE A 136 8.36 -14.05 -8.14
C PHE A 136 7.77 -15.46 -8.16
N ARG A 137 6.44 -15.61 -8.31
CA ARG A 137 5.78 -16.91 -8.42
C ARG A 137 6.37 -17.79 -9.53
N VAL A 138 6.68 -17.17 -10.67
CA VAL A 138 7.28 -17.85 -11.81
C VAL A 138 8.75 -18.22 -11.55
N GLN A 139 9.50 -17.40 -10.82
CA GLN A 139 10.88 -17.76 -10.45
C GLN A 139 10.94 -18.98 -9.53
N ASP A 140 9.95 -19.14 -8.64
CA ASP A 140 9.87 -20.28 -7.73
C ASP A 140 9.43 -21.59 -8.43
N THR A 141 8.91 -21.50 -9.66
CA THR A 141 8.34 -22.64 -10.39
C THR A 141 9.09 -22.88 -11.68
N TRP A 142 9.85 -23.98 -11.79
CA TRP A 142 10.59 -24.33 -13.01
C TRP A 142 9.71 -24.33 -14.27
N ARG A 143 8.47 -24.82 -14.19
CA ARG A 143 7.65 -25.07 -15.38
C ARG A 143 6.80 -23.90 -15.87
N ASP A 144 6.58 -22.90 -15.05
CA ASP A 144 5.62 -21.86 -15.37
C ASP A 144 6.27 -20.70 -16.11
N ARG A 145 5.46 -20.01 -16.90
CA ARG A 145 5.85 -18.74 -17.53
C ARG A 145 4.98 -17.64 -16.99
N PHE A 146 5.49 -16.41 -17.09
CA PHE A 146 4.73 -15.21 -16.77
C PHE A 146 3.40 -15.20 -17.53
N SER A 147 2.29 -15.05 -16.80
CA SER A 147 0.95 -14.99 -17.37
C SER A 147 0.17 -13.78 -16.86
N TRP A 148 -0.38 -13.00 -17.79
CA TRP A 148 -1.31 -11.90 -17.47
C TRP A 148 -2.61 -12.39 -16.82
N GLU A 149 -3.01 -13.63 -17.07
CA GLU A 149 -4.16 -14.23 -16.41
C GLU A 149 -3.94 -14.34 -14.90
N ASN A 150 -2.75 -14.78 -14.48
CA ASN A 150 -2.40 -14.90 -13.07
C ASN A 150 -2.32 -13.53 -12.37
N VAL A 151 -1.88 -12.49 -13.09
CA VAL A 151 -1.92 -11.11 -12.57
C VAL A 151 -3.37 -10.70 -12.28
N TRP A 152 -4.30 -11.04 -13.18
CA TRP A 152 -5.72 -10.76 -12.96
C TRP A 152 -6.31 -11.57 -11.82
N VAL A 153 -5.96 -12.86 -11.73
CA VAL A 153 -6.35 -13.73 -10.61
C VAL A 153 -5.84 -13.14 -9.29
N ALA A 154 -4.59 -12.69 -9.22
CA ALA A 154 -4.02 -12.07 -8.02
C ALA A 154 -4.78 -10.80 -7.60
N LEU A 155 -5.09 -9.92 -8.55
CA LEU A 155 -5.90 -8.72 -8.28
C LEU A 155 -7.30 -9.08 -7.77
N HIS A 156 -7.92 -10.10 -8.35
CA HIS A 156 -9.25 -10.55 -7.95
C HIS A 156 -9.24 -11.24 -6.58
N SER A 157 -8.29 -12.13 -6.32
CA SER A 157 -8.14 -12.82 -5.03
C SER A 157 -7.77 -11.87 -3.91
N SER A 158 -7.05 -10.79 -4.23
CA SER A 158 -6.62 -9.76 -3.29
C SER A 158 -7.48 -8.51 -3.34
N TRP A 159 -8.74 -8.60 -3.77
CA TRP A 159 -9.62 -7.45 -3.96
C TRP A 159 -9.75 -6.58 -2.70
N ALA A 160 -9.73 -7.18 -1.50
CA ALA A 160 -9.82 -6.42 -0.25
C ALA A 160 -8.58 -5.53 -0.03
N PHE A 161 -7.39 -5.99 -0.43
CA PHE A 161 -6.17 -5.17 -0.41
C PHE A 161 -6.22 -4.07 -1.45
N VAL A 162 -6.75 -4.34 -2.65
CA VAL A 162 -6.99 -3.32 -3.68
C VAL A 162 -7.95 -2.26 -3.14
N PHE A 163 -9.04 -2.68 -2.49
CA PHE A 163 -10.00 -1.79 -1.86
C PHE A 163 -9.38 -0.94 -0.76
N ALA A 164 -8.61 -1.54 0.16
CA ALA A 164 -7.89 -0.83 1.21
C ALA A 164 -6.90 0.21 0.63
N CYS A 165 -6.17 -0.18 -0.42
CA CYS A 165 -5.21 0.66 -1.12
C CYS A 165 -5.88 1.90 -1.75
N VAL A 166 -6.98 1.68 -2.48
CA VAL A 166 -7.76 2.75 -3.12
C VAL A 166 -8.40 3.66 -2.08
N LEU A 167 -9.02 3.08 -1.05
CA LEU A 167 -9.71 3.84 -0.01
C LEU A 167 -8.74 4.74 0.76
N GLY A 168 -7.61 4.19 1.21
CA GLY A 168 -6.58 4.95 1.91
C GLY A 168 -6.01 6.09 1.06
N HIS A 169 -5.69 5.83 -0.20
CA HIS A 169 -5.20 6.88 -1.10
C HIS A 169 -6.24 7.96 -1.37
N TYR A 170 -7.50 7.59 -1.57
CA TYR A 170 -8.56 8.56 -1.83
C TYR A 170 -8.89 9.41 -0.60
N THR A 171 -8.80 8.87 0.63
CA THR A 171 -8.95 9.71 1.83
C THR A 171 -7.83 10.75 1.92
N HIS A 172 -6.60 10.42 1.53
CA HIS A 172 -5.54 11.41 1.38
C HIS A 172 -5.94 12.51 0.39
N LEU A 173 -6.32 12.15 -0.84
CA LEU A 173 -6.68 13.13 -1.87
C LEU A 173 -7.85 14.04 -1.46
N LEU A 174 -8.83 13.49 -0.73
CA LEU A 174 -9.95 14.24 -0.20
C LEU A 174 -9.52 15.26 0.85
N LEU A 175 -8.62 14.88 1.75
CA LEU A 175 -8.14 15.73 2.85
C LEU A 175 -7.08 16.75 2.41
N ASP A 176 -6.28 16.45 1.38
CA ASP A 176 -5.33 17.40 0.80
C ASP A 176 -6.02 18.43 -0.12
N SER A 177 -7.22 18.12 -0.63
CA SER A 177 -7.95 19.00 -1.53
C SER A 177 -8.51 20.23 -0.80
N ARG A 178 -7.78 21.35 -0.85
CA ARG A 178 -8.25 22.67 -0.36
C ARG A 178 -9.53 23.20 -1.04
N ARG A 179 -10.00 22.55 -2.12
CA ARG A 179 -11.29 22.81 -2.75
C ARG A 179 -11.83 21.49 -3.26
N ILE A 180 -12.89 20.98 -2.63
CA ILE A 180 -13.70 19.86 -3.14
C ILE A 180 -14.30 20.28 -4.50
N ARG A 181 -13.49 20.26 -5.55
CA ARG A 181 -13.99 20.15 -6.92
C ARG A 181 -14.21 18.66 -7.12
N LEU A 182 -15.42 18.23 -6.78
CA LEU A 182 -16.02 17.02 -7.31
C LEU A 182 -15.79 17.03 -8.84
N LEU A 183 -14.75 16.29 -9.24
CA LEU A 183 -14.45 15.75 -10.56
C LEU A 183 -14.27 16.77 -11.69
N PRO A 184 -13.02 16.93 -12.17
CA PRO A 184 -12.76 16.48 -13.53
C PRO A 184 -11.82 15.26 -13.47
N PHE A 185 -12.17 14.25 -14.25
CA PHE A 185 -11.48 12.97 -14.31
C PHE A 185 -10.06 13.12 -14.91
N ILE A 186 -9.81 14.18 -15.68
CA ILE A 186 -8.56 14.40 -16.40
C ILE A 186 -8.35 15.91 -16.59
N ARG A 187 -7.67 16.61 -15.66
CA ARG A 187 -7.02 17.88 -16.03
C ARG A 187 -5.93 18.26 -15.03
N ASN A 188 -4.69 18.01 -15.41
CA ASN A 188 -3.60 18.92 -15.04
C ASN A 188 -3.91 20.24 -15.75
N LYS A 189 -4.32 21.27 -15.00
CA LYS A 189 -4.07 22.63 -15.47
C LYS A 189 -2.62 22.94 -15.12
N PRO A 190 -1.74 23.20 -16.10
CA PRO A 190 -0.45 23.77 -15.78
C PRO A 190 -0.73 25.14 -15.15
N GLN A 191 -0.41 25.30 -13.87
CA GLN A 191 -0.21 26.64 -13.35
C GLN A 191 1.19 27.05 -13.78
N HIS A 192 1.27 27.70 -14.93
CA HIS A 192 2.30 28.69 -15.14
C HIS A 192 2.14 29.73 -14.03
N HIS A 193 3.15 29.87 -13.17
CA HIS A 193 3.84 31.11 -12.79
C HIS A 193 4.95 30.74 -11.79
#